data_AF-A0A377XRF2-F1
#
_entry.id   AF-A0A377XRF2-F1
#
_cell.length_a   1.000
_cell.length_b   1.000
_cell.length_c   1.000
_cell.angle_alpha   90.00
_cell.angle_beta   90.00
_cell.angle_gamma   90.00
#
_symmetry.space_group_name_H-M   'P 1'
#
loop_
_entity.id
_entity.type
_entity.pdbx_description
1 polymer ?
#
loop_
_entity_poly.entity_id
_entity_poly.type
_entity_poly.pdbx_seq_one_letter_code
_entity_poly.pdbx_strand_id
1 'polypeptide(L)'
;MGVQNGTTHQKFITDKHPEITTVPYDSYQNAKLDLQNGRIDAVFGDTAVVTEWLKSNPKLAAVGDKVTDKAYFGTGLGIAVRQGNTDLQQKI
;
A
#
# COMPACT_ATOMS: atom_id res chain seq x y z
N MET A 1 4.32 11.60 -0.63
CA MET A 1 4.34 10.16 -0.28
C MET A 1 3.60 9.36 -1.34
N GLY A 2 4.29 8.44 -2.01
CA GLY A 2 3.68 7.56 -3.01
C GLY A 2 2.82 6.46 -2.36
N VAL A 3 1.64 6.22 -2.92
CA VAL A 3 0.70 5.18 -2.50
C VAL A 3 0.06 4.54 -3.72
N GLN A 4 -0.36 3.28 -3.63
CA GLN A 4 -1.16 2.68 -4.70
C GLN A 4 -2.62 3.16 -4.60
N ASN A 5 -3.17 3.59 -5.73
CA ASN A 5 -4.52 4.14 -5.82
C ASN A 5 -5.59 3.08 -5.47
N GLY A 6 -6.64 3.50 -4.76
CA GLY A 6 -7.76 2.66 -4.34
C GLY A 6 -7.44 1.70 -3.18
N THR A 7 -6.27 1.81 -2.54
CA THR A 7 -5.87 0.90 -1.47
C THR A 7 -6.21 1.40 -0.07
N THR A 8 -6.25 0.48 0.90
CA THR A 8 -6.35 0.81 2.34
C THR A 8 -5.21 1.70 2.81
N HIS A 9 -4.02 1.57 2.21
CA HIS A 9 -2.85 2.39 2.51
C HIS A 9 -3.07 3.87 2.13
N GLN A 10 -3.62 4.13 0.94
CA GLN A 10 -4.00 5.48 0.53
C GLN A 10 -5.04 6.07 1.46
N LYS A 11 -6.09 5.31 1.78
CA LYS A 11 -7.14 5.75 2.70
C LYS A 11 -6.58 6.10 4.08
N PHE A 12 -5.72 5.24 4.64
CA PHE A 12 -5.10 5.46 5.94
C PHE A 12 -4.31 6.77 5.99
N ILE A 13 -3.38 7.00 5.06
CA ILE A 13 -2.56 8.23 5.07
C ILE A 13 -3.42 9.47 4.86
N THR A 14 -4.40 9.40 3.96
CA THR A 14 -5.29 10.55 3.71
C THR A 14 -6.11 10.91 4.95
N ASP A 15 -6.63 9.91 5.69
CA ASP A 15 -7.48 10.14 6.84
C ASP A 15 -6.69 10.50 8.12
N LYS A 16 -5.50 9.91 8.32
CA LYS A 16 -4.71 10.04 9.56
C LYS A 16 -3.59 11.06 9.47
N HIS A 17 -3.10 11.32 8.27
CA HIS A 17 -1.97 12.20 7.99
C HIS A 17 -2.31 13.21 6.88
N PRO A 18 -3.36 14.04 7.06
CA PRO A 18 -3.76 15.03 6.06
C PRO A 18 -2.67 16.07 5.76
N GLU A 19 -1.67 16.21 6.64
CA GLU A 19 -0.47 17.02 6.42
C GLU A 19 0.45 16.46 5.33
N ILE A 20 0.33 15.18 4.99
CA ILE A 20 1.16 14.50 4.00
C ILE A 20 0.50 14.61 2.62
N THR A 21 1.20 15.22 1.67
CA THR A 21 0.78 15.17 0.26
C THR A 21 0.96 13.76 -0.28
N THR A 22 -0.15 13.09 -0.61
CA THR A 22 -0.14 11.77 -1.25
C THR A 22 -0.06 11.91 -2.76
N VAL A 23 0.71 11.00 -3.38
CA VAL A 23 0.77 10.86 -4.84
C VAL A 23 0.26 9.46 -5.18
N PRO A 24 -0.96 9.34 -5.73
CA PRO A 24 -1.52 8.05 -6.09
C PRO A 24 -0.89 7.52 -7.39
N TYR A 25 -0.59 6.22 -7.40
CA TYR A 25 -0.08 5.51 -8.57
C TYR A 25 -0.95 4.29 -8.87
N ASP A 26 -1.11 3.96 -10.15
CA ASP A 26 -1.82 2.74 -10.55
C ASP A 26 -1.07 1.46 -10.16
N SER A 27 0.26 1.54 -10.04
CA SER A 27 1.13 0.44 -9.65
C SER A 27 2.25 0.89 -8.72
N TYR A 28 2.67 -0.02 -7.84
CA TYR A 28 3.82 0.20 -6.98
C TYR A 28 5.13 0.34 -7.79
N GLN A 29 5.24 -0.29 -8.97
CA GLN A 29 6.40 -0.15 -9.85
C GLN A 29 6.60 1.31 -10.29
N ASN A 30 5.52 2.02 -10.63
CA ASN A 30 5.59 3.43 -11.00
C ASN A 30 6.04 4.29 -9.81
N ALA A 31 5.50 4.03 -8.61
CA ALA A 31 5.93 4.69 -7.38
C ALA A 31 7.42 4.45 -7.10
N LYS A 32 7.93 3.23 -7.31
CA LYS A 32 9.34 2.89 -7.13
C LYS A 32 10.25 3.69 -8.08
N LEU A 33 9.86 3.84 -9.35
CA LEU A 33 10.63 4.63 -10.32
C LEU A 33 10.70 6.09 -9.93
N ASP A 34 9.58 6.68 -9.50
CA ASP A 34 9.56 8.08 -9.07
C ASP A 34 10.32 8.30 -7.75
N LEU A 35 10.32 7.31 -6.85
CA LEU A 35 11.20 7.33 -5.66
C LEU A 35 12.68 7.30 -6.04
N GLN A 36 13.07 6.44 -7.00
CA GLN A 36 14.46 6.36 -7.48
C GLN A 36 14.92 7.65 -8.19
N ASN A 37 14.00 8.33 -8.88
CA ASN A 37 14.27 9.58 -9.57
C ASN A 37 14.12 10.82 -8.67
N GLY A 38 13.82 10.64 -7.37
CA GLY A 38 13.69 11.74 -6.41
C GLY A 38 12.45 12.63 -6.61
N ARG A 39 11.42 12.12 -7.30
CA ARG A 39 10.14 12.82 -7.48
C ARG A 39 9.21 12.67 -6.28
N ILE A 40 9.43 11.64 -5.46
CA ILE A 40 8.78 11.44 -4.17
C ILE A 40 9.83 11.02 -3.15
N ASP A 41 9.60 11.34 -1.88
CA ASP A 41 10.57 11.06 -0.80
C ASP A 41 10.39 9.67 -0.17
N ALA A 42 9.18 9.11 -0.24
CA ALA A 42 8.82 7.85 0.39
C ALA A 42 7.63 7.19 -0.29
N VAL A 43 7.54 5.86 -0.15
CA VAL A 43 6.35 5.06 -0.49
C VAL A 43 5.78 4.45 0.78
N PHE A 44 4.46 4.53 0.94
CA PHE A 44 3.72 3.83 1.97
C PHE A 44 2.91 2.70 1.36
N GLY A 45 3.10 1.48 1.86
CA GLY A 45 2.54 0.28 1.26
C GLY A 45 2.76 -0.98 2.08
N ASP A 46 2.30 -2.10 1.53
CA ASP A 46 2.33 -3.40 2.20
C ASP A 46 3.77 -3.81 2.54
N THR A 47 3.96 -4.34 3.76
CA THR A 47 5.29 -4.70 4.27
C THR A 47 5.98 -5.73 3.38
N ALA A 48 5.27 -6.74 2.86
CA ALA A 48 5.88 -7.78 2.03
C ALA A 48 6.37 -7.21 0.69
N VAL A 49 5.58 -6.33 0.08
CA VAL A 49 5.93 -5.65 -1.17
C VAL A 49 7.13 -4.74 -0.99
N VAL A 50 7.10 -3.87 0.03
CA VAL A 50 8.19 -2.90 0.26
C VAL A 50 9.48 -3.60 0.70
N THR A 51 9.40 -4.67 1.50
CA THR A 51 10.59 -5.43 1.94
C THR A 51 11.37 -6.00 0.75
N GLU A 52 10.69 -6.43 -0.31
CA GLU A 52 11.36 -6.93 -1.51
C GLU A 52 12.15 -5.83 -2.25
N TRP A 53 11.71 -4.58 -2.14
CA TRP A 53 12.44 -3.45 -2.70
C TRP A 53 13.66 -3.08 -1.87
N LEU A 54 13.58 -3.20 -0.54
CA LEU A 54 14.71 -2.95 0.35
C LEU A 54 15.85 -3.96 0.09
N LYS A 55 15.51 -5.22 -0.14
CA LYS A 55 16.51 -6.25 -0.51
C LYS A 55 17.24 -5.93 -1.81
N SER A 56 16.52 -5.36 -2.78
CA SER A 56 17.06 -5.06 -4.12
C SER A 56 17.68 -3.66 -4.24
N ASN A 57 17.61 -2.83 -3.20
CA ASN A 57 18.14 -1.47 -3.25
C ASN A 57 18.72 -1.02 -1.89
N PRO A 58 20.06 -1.04 -1.72
CA PRO A 58 20.71 -0.70 -0.46
C PRO A 58 20.59 0.79 -0.07
N LYS A 59 20.08 1.65 -0.97
CA LYS A 59 19.84 3.07 -0.69
C LYS A 59 18.48 3.32 -0.03
N LEU A 60 17.62 2.30 0.04
CA LEU A 60 16.31 2.40 0.67
C LEU A 60 16.36 1.79 2.07
N ALA A 61 15.58 2.36 2.98
CA ALA A 61 15.39 1.83 4.32
C ALA A 61 13.90 1.91 4.69
N ALA A 62 13.48 1.04 5.61
CA ALA A 62 12.19 1.21 6.27
C ALA A 62 12.27 2.43 7.21
N VAL A 63 11.22 3.25 7.24
CA VAL A 63 11.13 4.46 8.07
C VAL A 63 9.87 4.38 8.92
N GLY A 64 10.02 4.68 10.21
CA GLY A 64 8.93 4.69 11.18
C GLY A 64 8.49 3.31 11.65
N ASP A 65 7.45 3.29 12.48
CA ASP A 65 6.84 2.08 13.02
C ASP A 65 5.84 1.46 12.04
N LYS A 66 5.63 0.14 12.18
CA LYS A 66 4.60 -0.55 11.41
C LYS A 66 3.21 -0.03 11.77
N VAL A 67 2.47 0.40 10.76
CA VAL A 67 1.07 0.79 10.92
C VAL A 67 0.20 -0.46 11.00
N THR A 68 -0.57 -0.59 12.09
CA THR A 68 -1.41 -1.76 12.38
C THR A 68 -2.83 -1.37 12.82
N ASP A 69 -3.28 -0.16 12.46
CA ASP A 69 -4.62 0.34 12.79
C ASP A 69 -5.70 -0.60 12.22
N LYS A 70 -6.42 -1.27 13.13
CA LYS A 70 -7.44 -2.27 12.79
C LYS A 70 -8.64 -1.71 12.02
N ALA A 71 -8.85 -0.39 12.03
CA ALA A 71 -9.89 0.25 11.24
C ALA A 71 -9.55 0.27 9.73
N TYR A 72 -8.27 0.10 9.38
CA TYR A 72 -7.77 0.15 8.00
C TYR A 72 -7.12 -1.17 7.57
N PHE A 73 -6.45 -1.85 8.50
CA PHE A 73 -5.69 -3.06 8.26
C PHE A 73 -6.31 -4.21 9.06
N GLY A 74 -7.08 -5.06 8.37
CA GLY A 74 -7.78 -6.19 8.94
C GLY A 74 -6.88 -7.40 9.24
N THR A 75 -7.52 -8.52 9.55
CA THR A 75 -6.84 -9.76 9.99
C THR A 75 -6.25 -10.61 8.86
N GLY A 76 -6.40 -10.22 7.58
CA GLY A 76 -5.86 -11.00 6.47
C GLY A 76 -6.38 -10.60 5.09
N LEU A 77 -6.00 -11.42 4.09
CA LEU A 77 -6.42 -11.29 2.70
C LEU A 77 -7.71 -12.10 2.48
N GLY A 78 -8.60 -11.59 1.63
CA GLY A 78 -9.85 -12.26 1.25
C GLY A 78 -10.06 -12.27 -0.25
N ILE A 79 -10.79 -13.26 -0.75
CA ILE A 79 -11.22 -13.32 -2.15
C ILE A 79 -12.54 -12.57 -2.27
N ALA A 80 -12.55 -11.52 -3.10
CA ALA A 80 -13.77 -10.78 -3.39
C ALA A 80 -14.54 -11.46 -4.54
N VAL A 81 -15.83 -11.71 -4.31
CA VAL A 81 -16.78 -12.16 -5.35
C VAL A 81 -17.86 -11.11 -5.58
N ARG A 82 -18.50 -11.15 -6.75
CA ARG A 82 -19.65 -10.26 -7.04
C ARG A 82 -20.74 -10.47 -6.01
N GLN A 83 -21.33 -9.37 -5.52
CA GLN A 83 -22.46 -9.40 -4.60
C GLN A 83 -23.59 -10.27 -5.15
N GLY A 84 -24.11 -11.19 -4.34
CA GLY A 84 -25.15 -12.14 -4.72
C GLY A 84 -24.65 -13.45 -5.36
N ASN A 85 -23.36 -13.59 -5.68
CA ASN A 85 -22.80 -14.84 -6.22
C ASN A 85 -22.47 -15.84 -5.09
N THR A 86 -23.51 -16.33 -4.41
CA THR A 86 -23.41 -17.28 -3.30
C THR A 86 -22.81 -18.61 -3.74
N ASP A 87 -23.10 -19.05 -4.96
CA ASP A 87 -22.62 -20.32 -5.51
C ASP A 87 -21.10 -20.36 -5.65
N LEU A 88 -20.49 -19.26 -6.11
CA LEU A 88 -19.03 -19.15 -6.16
C LEU A 88 -18.45 -18.96 -4.76
N GLN A 89 -19.10 -18.14 -3.91
CA GLN A 89 -18.64 -17.88 -2.55
C GLN A 89 -18.52 -19.16 -1.71
N GLN A 90 -19.44 -20.12 -1.87
CA GLN A 90 -19.44 -21.37 -1.11
C GLN A 90 -18.41 -22.40 -1.62
N LYS A 91 -17.83 -22.20 -2.80
CA LYS A 91 -16.88 -23.13 -3.43
C LYS A 91 -15.40 -22.72 -3.25
N ILE A 92 -15.15 -21.51 -2.76
CA ILE A 92 -13.82 -20.97 -2.47
C ILE A 92 -13.56 -21.02 -0.95
#